data_AF-A0A8K0A4R9-F1
#
_entry.id   AF-A0A8K0A4R9-F1
#
_cell.length_a   1.000
_cell.length_b   1.000
_cell.length_c   1.000
_cell.angle_alpha   90.00
_cell.angle_beta   90.00
_cell.angle_gamma   90.00
#
_symmetry.space_group_name_H-M   'P 1'
#
loop_
_entity.id
_entity.type
_entity.pdbx_description
1 polymer ?
#
loop_
_entity_poly.entity_id
_entity_poly.type
_entity_poly.pdbx_seq_one_letter_code
_entity_poly.pdbx_strand_id
1 'polypeptide(L)'
;MRRLLRKLRRKPRRMASCLPLCTARQTSEEPGAPAPAEGKGRGSVLEEAARLLDRVFAATDFEDTDDAQKTFTHIRSELPRTATGPDGAKLVQKFASLGGAATAESTFMDMIKIIWRTVRLTPGNSLVRIQLFFLAIAGMTVSVLKSPNVADDVLESWLQKVEVWLGRQLTSGGKGCVDGGEGSVGDRIDRFFSTPYLHDFD
;
A
#
# COMPACT_ATOMS: atom_id res chain seq x y z
N MET A 1 34.75 46.58 43.28
CA MET A 1 35.96 46.29 44.10
C MET A 1 36.23 44.79 44.08
N ARG A 2 37.49 44.42 43.77
CA ARG A 2 38.22 43.16 44.07
C ARG A 2 37.71 41.87 43.39
N ARG A 3 38.38 41.33 42.35
CA ARG A 3 39.69 40.61 42.31
C ARG A 3 39.60 39.26 43.06
N LEU A 4 40.13 38.10 42.65
CA LEU A 4 41.00 37.67 41.54
C LEU A 4 41.13 36.11 41.60
N LEU A 5 41.27 35.48 40.44
CA LEU A 5 42.27 34.44 40.06
C LEU A 5 42.58 33.20 40.95
N ARG A 6 42.58 32.01 40.30
CA ARG A 6 43.76 31.12 40.05
C ARG A 6 43.31 29.81 39.35
N LYS A 7 43.46 29.66 38.02
CA LYS A 7 44.56 28.98 37.27
C LYS A 7 45.40 27.95 38.05
N LEU A 8 45.41 26.69 37.55
CA LEU A 8 46.54 25.75 37.41
C LEU A 8 46.06 24.54 36.55
N ARG A 9 46.34 24.46 35.23
CA ARG A 9 47.51 23.82 34.56
C ARG A 9 47.64 22.30 34.77
N ARG A 10 47.33 21.50 33.73
CA ARG A 10 48.24 20.63 32.93
C ARG A 10 47.56 19.38 32.33
N LYS A 11 47.52 19.30 30.98
CA LYS A 11 47.55 18.07 30.13
C LYS A 11 48.91 17.34 30.34
N PRO A 12 49.19 16.09 29.85
CA PRO A 12 48.60 15.42 28.67
C PRO A 12 48.49 13.86 28.71
N ARG A 13 48.11 13.30 27.53
CA ARG A 13 48.35 11.93 27.01
C ARG A 13 47.38 10.80 27.41
N ARG A 14 46.65 10.33 26.40
CA ARG A 14 46.49 8.92 25.95
C ARG A 14 45.94 8.96 24.52
N MET A 15 46.85 8.88 23.56
CA MET A 15 47.04 7.73 22.66
C MET A 15 45.86 7.50 21.72
N ALA A 16 46.05 7.99 20.49
CA ALA A 16 45.27 7.66 19.32
C ALA A 16 45.34 6.16 19.09
N SER A 17 44.19 5.50 19.14
CA SER A 17 44.02 4.11 18.73
C SER A 17 43.99 4.09 17.21
N CYS A 18 45.09 3.64 16.60
CA CYS A 18 45.16 3.34 15.18
C CYS A 18 44.16 2.22 14.86
N LEU A 19 43.18 2.55 14.01
CA LEU A 19 42.38 1.57 13.29
C LEU A 19 43.32 0.78 12.36
N PRO A 20 43.26 -0.56 12.33
CA PRO A 20 43.98 -1.33 11.33
C PRO A 20 43.30 -1.18 9.96
N LEU A 21 44.06 -0.67 9.00
CA LEU A 21 43.79 -0.76 7.57
C LEU A 21 43.72 -2.24 7.19
N CYS A 22 42.51 -2.71 6.83
CA CYS A 22 42.35 -3.99 6.14
C CYS A 22 42.97 -3.89 4.74
N THR A 23 44.07 -4.61 4.54
CA THR A 23 44.60 -4.96 3.23
C THR A 23 43.72 -6.05 2.60
N ALA A 24 43.09 -5.72 1.48
CA ALA A 24 42.50 -6.70 0.57
C ALA A 24 43.57 -7.18 -0.43
N ARG A 25 43.82 -8.49 -0.51
CA ARG A 25 44.24 -9.12 -1.78
C ARG A 25 44.01 -10.65 -1.79
N GLN A 26 42.96 -11.01 -2.53
CA GLN A 26 42.81 -12.15 -3.44
C GLN A 26 43.34 -13.53 -3.01
N THR A 27 42.41 -14.39 -2.60
CA THR A 27 42.39 -15.80 -3.01
C THR A 27 41.07 -16.05 -3.74
N SER A 28 41.17 -16.42 -5.01
CA SER A 28 40.11 -17.04 -5.78
C SER A 28 39.79 -18.39 -5.16
N GLU A 29 38.53 -18.61 -4.82
CA GLU A 29 37.81 -19.88 -4.93
C GLU A 29 36.33 -19.52 -4.83
N GLU A 30 35.55 -19.92 -5.83
CA GLU A 30 34.09 -19.77 -5.83
C GLU A 30 33.48 -20.54 -4.64
N PRO A 31 32.54 -19.91 -3.93
CA PRO A 31 31.33 -20.60 -3.52
C PRO A 31 30.20 -20.01 -4.36
N GLY A 32 29.54 -20.88 -5.13
CA GLY A 32 28.39 -20.53 -5.96
C GLY A 32 27.46 -19.58 -5.22
N ALA A 33 27.08 -18.50 -5.91
CA ALA A 33 26.11 -17.54 -5.41
C ALA A 33 24.95 -18.32 -4.79
N PRO A 34 24.57 -18.07 -3.52
CA PRO A 34 23.30 -18.58 -3.06
C PRO A 34 22.26 -18.03 -4.02
N ALA A 35 21.56 -18.94 -4.71
CA ALA A 35 20.34 -18.60 -5.44
C ALA A 35 19.53 -17.65 -4.56
N PRO A 36 18.89 -16.61 -5.13
CA PRO A 36 18.05 -15.73 -4.35
C PRO A 36 17.11 -16.64 -3.59
N ALA A 37 17.21 -16.60 -2.25
CA ALA A 37 16.36 -17.39 -1.40
C ALA A 37 14.94 -17.15 -1.91
N GLU A 38 14.30 -18.21 -2.40
CA GLU A 38 12.87 -18.22 -2.67
C GLU A 38 12.20 -18.02 -1.31
N GLY A 39 12.14 -16.74 -0.93
CA GLY A 39 11.58 -16.29 0.31
C GLY A 39 10.11 -16.61 0.25
N LYS A 40 9.74 -17.72 0.90
CA LYS A 40 8.43 -18.01 1.49
C LYS A 40 7.33 -17.20 0.78
N GLY A 41 6.87 -17.71 -0.37
CA GLY A 41 6.02 -17.00 -1.32
C GLY A 41 4.89 -16.22 -0.67
N ARG A 42 5.10 -14.91 -0.49
CA ARG A 42 4.07 -13.96 -0.06
C ARG A 42 3.43 -13.40 -1.33
N GLY A 43 2.09 -13.46 -1.37
CA GLY A 43 1.22 -13.50 -2.54
C GLY A 43 1.57 -12.55 -3.69
N SER A 44 1.21 -12.95 -4.90
CA SER A 44 1.30 -12.09 -6.08
C SER A 44 0.34 -10.90 -5.97
N VAL A 45 0.64 -9.79 -6.65
CA VAL A 45 -0.24 -8.60 -6.67
C VAL A 45 -1.64 -8.95 -7.16
N LEU A 46 -1.77 -9.89 -8.10
CA LEU A 46 -3.06 -10.34 -8.60
C LEU A 46 -3.85 -11.13 -7.55
N GLU A 47 -3.19 -12.02 -6.80
CA GLU A 47 -3.84 -12.76 -5.72
C GLU A 47 -4.28 -11.83 -4.58
N GLU A 48 -3.46 -10.86 -4.21
CA GLU A 48 -3.82 -9.89 -3.16
C GLU A 48 -4.93 -8.93 -3.62
N ALA A 49 -4.93 -8.50 -4.89
CA ALA A 49 -6.02 -7.69 -5.44
C ALA A 49 -7.34 -8.47 -5.47
N ALA A 50 -7.28 -9.73 -5.91
CA ALA A 50 -8.42 -10.63 -5.94
C ALA A 50 -8.97 -10.90 -4.53
N ARG A 51 -8.09 -11.16 -3.55
CA ARG A 51 -8.49 -11.36 -2.15
C ARG A 51 -9.15 -10.11 -1.57
N LEU A 52 -8.57 -8.93 -1.78
CA LEU A 52 -9.13 -7.67 -1.31
C LEU A 52 -10.51 -7.41 -1.93
N LEU A 53 -10.67 -7.69 -3.22
CA LEU A 53 -11.95 -7.57 -3.93
C LEU A 53 -13.03 -8.47 -3.31
N ASP A 54 -12.70 -9.74 -3.02
CA ASP A 54 -13.64 -10.69 -2.40
C ASP A 54 -14.05 -10.24 -0.99
N ARG A 55 -13.11 -9.71 -0.21
CA ARG A 55 -13.39 -9.20 1.14
C ARG A 55 -14.22 -7.94 1.13
N VAL A 56 -13.95 -7.01 0.19
CA VAL A 56 -14.80 -5.83 0.00
C VAL A 56 -16.21 -6.25 -0.39
N PHE A 57 -16.37 -7.20 -1.31
CA PHE A 57 -17.69 -7.74 -1.65
C PHE A 57 -18.43 -8.26 -0.41
N ALA A 58 -17.77 -9.07 0.42
CA ALA A 58 -18.34 -9.61 1.65
C ALA A 58 -18.66 -8.53 2.71
N ALA A 59 -17.95 -7.41 2.69
CA ALA A 59 -18.16 -6.28 3.59
C ALA A 59 -19.18 -5.25 3.06
N THR A 60 -19.73 -5.45 1.86
CA THR A 60 -20.64 -4.52 1.20
C THR A 60 -22.08 -5.04 1.28
N ASP A 61 -23.02 -4.14 1.55
CA ASP A 61 -24.45 -4.47 1.56
C ASP A 61 -25.11 -4.06 0.23
N PHE A 62 -25.56 -5.06 -0.53
CA PHE A 62 -26.09 -4.89 -1.88
C PHE A 62 -27.60 -5.17 -1.91
N GLU A 63 -28.38 -4.22 -2.43
CA GLU A 63 -29.81 -4.41 -2.72
C GLU A 63 -30.03 -5.54 -3.74
N ASP A 64 -29.23 -5.52 -4.82
CA ASP A 64 -29.20 -6.58 -5.84
C ASP A 64 -27.86 -7.33 -5.75
N THR A 65 -27.89 -8.48 -5.08
CA THR A 65 -26.70 -9.33 -4.90
C THR A 65 -26.26 -9.97 -6.23
N ASP A 66 -27.19 -10.24 -7.16
CA ASP A 66 -26.87 -10.89 -8.44
C ASP A 66 -26.15 -9.91 -9.38
N ASP A 67 -26.62 -8.66 -9.47
CA ASP A 67 -25.93 -7.57 -10.19
C ASP A 67 -24.54 -7.32 -9.60
N ALA A 68 -24.45 -7.27 -8.26
CA ALA A 68 -23.19 -7.07 -7.58
C ALA A 68 -22.20 -8.22 -7.86
N GLN A 69 -22.66 -9.47 -7.77
CA GLN A 69 -21.84 -10.63 -8.06
C GLN A 69 -21.33 -10.60 -9.51
N LYS A 70 -22.18 -10.27 -10.49
CA LYS A 70 -21.78 -10.14 -11.90
C LYS A 70 -20.73 -9.06 -12.08
N THR A 71 -20.92 -7.89 -11.48
CA THR A 71 -20.00 -6.76 -11.60
C THR A 71 -18.65 -7.07 -10.94
N PHE A 72 -18.64 -7.61 -9.72
CA PHE A 72 -17.39 -7.99 -9.03
C PHE A 72 -16.67 -9.14 -9.74
N THR A 73 -17.42 -10.11 -10.29
CA THR A 73 -16.82 -11.18 -11.11
C THR A 73 -16.16 -10.61 -12.36
N HIS A 74 -16.81 -9.64 -13.03
CA HIS A 74 -16.24 -8.96 -14.19
C HIS A 74 -14.99 -8.14 -13.84
N ILE A 75 -15.03 -7.37 -12.74
CA ILE A 75 -13.86 -6.63 -12.23
C ILE A 75 -12.70 -7.59 -12.00
N ARG A 76 -12.96 -8.72 -11.32
CA ARG A 76 -11.95 -9.75 -11.04
C ARG A 76 -11.34 -10.33 -12.31
N SER A 77 -12.15 -10.67 -13.30
CA SER A 77 -11.67 -11.30 -14.54
C SER A 77 -10.78 -10.37 -15.37
N GLU A 78 -10.99 -9.05 -15.29
CA GLU A 78 -10.18 -8.07 -16.03
C GLU A 78 -8.89 -7.66 -15.30
N LEU A 79 -8.71 -8.00 -14.01
CA LEU A 79 -7.51 -7.63 -13.24
C LEU A 79 -6.19 -7.99 -13.94
N PRO A 80 -5.99 -9.21 -14.52
CA PRO A 80 -4.73 -9.55 -15.18
C PRO A 80 -4.43 -8.64 -16.38
N ARG A 81 -5.45 -8.38 -17.21
CA ARG A 81 -5.32 -7.49 -18.37
C ARG A 81 -4.99 -6.08 -17.92
N THR A 82 -5.72 -5.55 -16.95
CA THR A 82 -5.49 -4.19 -16.43
C THR A 82 -4.11 -4.06 -15.77
N ALA A 83 -3.64 -5.08 -15.05
CA ALA A 83 -2.31 -5.11 -14.44
C ALA A 83 -1.17 -5.05 -15.47
N THR A 84 -1.33 -5.72 -16.61
CA THR A 84 -0.35 -5.68 -17.71
C THR A 84 -0.46 -4.43 -18.60
N GLY A 85 -1.54 -3.66 -18.45
CA GLY A 85 -1.72 -2.39 -19.14
C GLY A 85 -0.75 -1.31 -18.66
N PRO A 86 -0.54 -0.23 -19.44
CA PRO A 86 0.44 0.81 -19.13
C PRO A 86 0.17 1.50 -17.79
N ASP A 87 -1.09 1.84 -17.52
CA ASP A 87 -1.48 2.49 -16.26
C ASP A 87 -1.41 1.52 -15.07
N GLY A 88 -1.83 0.27 -15.26
CA GLY A 88 -1.76 -0.75 -14.22
C GLY A 88 -0.33 -1.06 -13.81
N ALA A 89 0.55 -1.35 -14.77
CA ALA A 89 1.96 -1.62 -14.51
C ALA A 89 2.63 -0.44 -13.78
N LYS A 90 2.35 0.80 -14.23
CA LYS A 90 2.87 2.02 -13.61
C LYS A 90 2.38 2.22 -12.18
N LEU A 91 1.08 2.01 -11.92
CA LEU A 91 0.50 2.16 -10.59
C LEU A 91 1.01 1.09 -9.63
N VAL A 92 1.03 -0.17 -10.06
CA VAL A 92 1.56 -1.29 -9.26
C VAL A 92 3.02 -1.02 -8.90
N GLN A 93 3.86 -0.65 -9.87
CA GLN A 93 5.26 -0.33 -9.61
C GLN A 93 5.41 0.86 -8.63
N LYS A 94 4.63 1.93 -8.83
CA LYS A 94 4.67 3.12 -7.98
C LYS A 94 4.33 2.77 -6.53
N PHE A 95 3.22 2.08 -6.30
CA PHE A 95 2.74 1.81 -4.94
C PHE A 95 3.42 0.60 -4.27
N ALA A 96 3.99 -0.33 -5.05
CA ALA A 96 4.93 -1.31 -4.51
C ALA A 96 6.21 -0.64 -3.99
N SER A 97 6.74 0.37 -4.69
CA SER A 97 7.91 1.13 -4.23
C SER A 97 7.60 1.94 -2.96
N LEU A 98 6.45 2.62 -2.94
CA LEU A 98 6.05 3.43 -1.79
C LEU A 98 5.64 2.58 -0.57
N GLY A 99 5.09 1.38 -0.76
CA GLY A 99 4.59 0.55 0.33
C GLY A 99 5.62 0.22 1.41
N GLY A 100 6.92 0.19 1.08
CA GLY A 100 7.98 0.00 2.08
C GLY A 100 8.04 1.09 3.16
N ALA A 101 7.47 2.28 2.89
CA ALA A 101 7.39 3.39 3.85
C ALA A 101 6.11 3.36 4.72
N ALA A 102 5.13 2.52 4.42
CA ALA A 102 3.90 2.40 5.19
C ALA A 102 4.10 1.51 6.43
N THR A 103 4.91 1.98 7.39
CA THR A 103 5.25 1.25 8.62
C THR A 103 4.29 1.49 9.79
N ALA A 104 3.32 2.38 9.62
CA ALA A 104 2.29 2.70 10.60
C ALA A 104 0.92 2.81 9.93
N GLU A 105 -0.14 2.59 10.71
CA GLU A 105 -1.52 2.61 10.22
C GLU A 105 -1.87 3.93 9.52
N SER A 106 -1.52 5.06 10.13
CA SER A 106 -1.82 6.39 9.57
C SER A 106 -1.19 6.57 8.20
N THR A 107 0.07 6.16 8.03
CA THR A 107 0.78 6.23 6.74
C THR A 107 0.18 5.28 5.72
N PHE A 108 -0.21 4.07 6.14
CA PHE A 108 -0.90 3.11 5.28
C PHE A 108 -2.21 3.71 4.75
N MET A 109 -3.03 4.28 5.64
CA MET A 109 -4.29 4.94 5.31
C MET A 109 -4.08 6.18 4.41
N ASP A 110 -3.08 7.00 4.69
CA ASP A 110 -2.72 8.12 3.82
C ASP A 110 -2.34 7.66 2.41
N MET A 111 -1.67 6.50 2.28
CA MET A 111 -1.39 5.93 0.97
C MET A 111 -2.66 5.48 0.24
N ILE A 112 -3.65 4.92 0.93
CA ILE A 112 -4.96 4.61 0.31
C ILE A 112 -5.61 5.88 -0.27
N LYS A 113 -5.59 7.01 0.47
CA LYS A 113 -6.05 8.31 -0.05
C LYS A 113 -5.29 8.72 -1.31
N ILE A 114 -3.97 8.59 -1.29
CA ILE A 114 -3.10 8.96 -2.43
C ILE A 114 -3.38 8.05 -3.64
N ILE A 115 -3.60 6.76 -3.43
CA ILE A 115 -4.00 5.80 -4.47
C ILE A 115 -5.31 6.27 -5.09
N TRP A 116 -6.34 6.53 -4.28
CA TRP A 116 -7.64 6.97 -4.78
C TRP A 116 -7.53 8.25 -5.60
N ARG A 117 -6.83 9.29 -5.08
CA ARG A 117 -6.59 10.55 -5.80
C ARG A 117 -5.87 10.32 -7.13
N THR A 118 -4.87 9.44 -7.15
CA THR A 118 -4.12 9.14 -8.37
C THR A 118 -5.01 8.47 -9.41
N VAL A 119 -5.75 7.42 -9.00
CA VAL A 119 -6.60 6.62 -9.90
C VAL A 119 -7.80 7.43 -10.41
N ARG A 120 -8.40 8.27 -9.56
CA ARG A 120 -9.50 9.17 -9.95
C ARG A 120 -9.11 10.08 -11.13
N LEU A 121 -7.87 10.55 -11.15
CA LEU A 121 -7.34 11.41 -12.21
C LEU A 121 -6.87 10.63 -13.45
N THR A 122 -6.79 9.30 -13.39
CA THR A 122 -6.46 8.48 -14.55
C THR A 122 -7.61 8.52 -15.57
N PRO A 123 -7.34 8.81 -16.86
CA PRO A 123 -8.35 8.73 -17.91
C PRO A 123 -8.93 7.32 -18.03
N GLY A 124 -10.23 7.20 -18.21
CA GLY A 124 -10.90 5.91 -18.36
C GLY A 124 -12.27 5.87 -17.71
N ASN A 125 -12.97 4.75 -17.91
CA ASN A 125 -14.23 4.48 -17.23
C ASN A 125 -13.99 4.03 -15.78
N SER A 126 -15.02 4.12 -14.95
CA SER A 126 -14.89 3.86 -13.52
C SER A 126 -14.66 2.39 -13.17
N LEU A 127 -15.04 1.46 -14.06
CA LEU A 127 -14.70 0.03 -13.91
C LEU A 127 -13.20 -0.22 -14.05
N VAL A 128 -12.53 0.42 -15.01
CA VAL A 128 -11.07 0.35 -15.13
C VAL A 128 -10.43 1.03 -13.93
N ARG A 129 -10.97 2.15 -13.46
CA ARG A 129 -10.47 2.82 -12.25
C ARG A 129 -10.57 1.94 -11.01
N ILE A 130 -11.70 1.26 -10.77
CA ILE A 130 -11.80 0.39 -9.60
C ILE A 130 -10.79 -0.78 -9.68
N GLN A 131 -10.57 -1.34 -10.88
CA GLN A 131 -9.53 -2.36 -11.08
C GLN A 131 -8.12 -1.82 -10.75
N LEU A 132 -7.78 -0.63 -11.27
CA LEU A 132 -6.49 0.04 -10.98
C LEU A 132 -6.34 0.35 -9.49
N PHE A 133 -7.42 0.71 -8.82
CA PHE A 133 -7.47 0.98 -7.39
C PHE A 133 -7.12 -0.26 -6.57
N PHE A 134 -7.78 -1.39 -6.82
CA PHE A 134 -7.45 -2.67 -6.17
C PHE A 134 -6.01 -3.11 -6.44
N LEU A 135 -5.54 -2.99 -7.68
CA LEU A 135 -4.16 -3.35 -8.06
C LEU A 135 -3.12 -2.49 -7.34
N ALA A 136 -3.36 -1.20 -7.19
CA ALA A 136 -2.44 -0.30 -6.49
C ALA A 136 -2.38 -0.60 -4.99
N ILE A 137 -3.52 -0.87 -4.34
CA ILE A 137 -3.54 -1.30 -2.94
C ILE A 137 -2.81 -2.63 -2.79
N ALA A 138 -3.08 -3.61 -3.65
CA ALA A 138 -2.39 -4.90 -3.62
C ALA A 138 -0.87 -4.77 -3.83
N GLY A 139 -0.43 -3.92 -4.75
CA GLY A 139 0.99 -3.62 -4.95
C GLY A 139 1.65 -3.07 -3.68
N MET A 140 0.96 -2.16 -2.99
CA MET A 140 1.39 -1.65 -1.69
C MET A 140 1.42 -2.75 -0.62
N THR A 141 0.36 -3.53 -0.48
CA THR A 141 0.23 -4.62 0.50
C THR A 141 1.33 -5.66 0.34
N VAL A 142 1.62 -6.11 -0.88
CA VAL A 142 2.72 -7.05 -1.17
C VAL A 142 4.08 -6.48 -0.73
N SER A 143 4.27 -5.17 -0.84
CA SER A 143 5.49 -4.50 -0.38
C SER A 143 5.57 -4.45 1.15
N VAL A 144 4.47 -4.08 1.82
CA VAL A 144 4.39 -4.07 3.29
C VAL A 144 4.59 -5.49 3.85
N LEU A 145 4.00 -6.51 3.21
CA LEU A 145 4.21 -7.92 3.56
C LEU A 145 5.67 -8.37 3.43
N LYS A 146 6.52 -7.68 2.66
CA LYS A 146 7.96 -8.02 2.58
C LYS A 146 8.78 -7.25 3.61
N SER A 147 8.19 -6.24 4.25
CA SER A 147 8.84 -5.42 5.25
C SER A 147 8.93 -6.14 6.59
N PRO A 148 10.09 -6.13 7.28
CA PRO A 148 10.20 -6.65 8.63
C PRO A 148 9.58 -5.71 9.69
N ASN A 149 9.14 -4.51 9.30
CA ASN A 149 8.69 -3.47 10.22
C ASN A 149 7.21 -3.57 10.60
N VAL A 150 6.43 -4.40 9.89
CA VAL A 150 4.99 -4.56 10.11
C VAL A 150 4.71 -6.05 10.22
N ALA A 151 4.11 -6.46 11.34
CA ALA A 151 3.67 -7.83 11.54
C ALA A 151 2.42 -8.14 10.69
N ASP A 152 2.27 -9.38 10.24
CA ASP A 152 1.20 -9.79 9.33
C ASP A 152 -0.20 -9.54 9.94
N ASP A 153 -0.37 -9.77 11.24
CA ASP A 153 -1.63 -9.54 11.98
C ASP A 153 -1.98 -8.05 12.11
N VAL A 154 -0.96 -7.20 12.25
CA VAL A 154 -1.13 -5.74 12.26
C VAL A 154 -1.59 -5.26 10.88
N LEU A 155 -0.95 -5.72 9.81
CA LEU A 155 -1.35 -5.37 8.44
C LEU A 155 -2.77 -5.85 8.13
N GLU A 156 -3.13 -7.05 8.56
CA GLU A 156 -4.48 -7.60 8.38
C GLU A 156 -5.55 -6.71 9.05
N SER A 157 -5.26 -6.18 10.24
CA SER A 157 -6.17 -5.23 10.91
C SER A 157 -6.36 -3.92 10.13
N TRP A 158 -5.32 -3.44 9.43
CA TRP A 158 -5.40 -2.25 8.59
C TRP A 158 -6.18 -2.53 7.31
N LEU A 159 -5.97 -3.70 6.69
CA LEU A 159 -6.74 -4.14 5.53
C LEU A 159 -8.22 -4.27 5.85
N GLN A 160 -8.57 -4.84 7.00
CA GLN A 160 -9.97 -4.92 7.44
C GLN A 160 -10.63 -3.54 7.53
N LYS A 161 -9.91 -2.51 7.99
CA LYS A 161 -10.42 -1.13 8.01
C LYS A 161 -10.67 -0.60 6.60
N VAL A 162 -9.76 -0.87 5.67
CA VAL A 162 -9.92 -0.51 4.24
C VAL A 162 -11.10 -1.25 3.62
N GLU A 163 -11.26 -2.53 3.91
CA GLU A 163 -12.36 -3.37 3.41
C GLU A 163 -13.72 -2.84 3.86
N VAL A 164 -13.88 -2.60 5.16
CA VAL A 164 -15.12 -2.04 5.73
C VAL A 164 -15.39 -0.65 5.19
N TRP A 165 -14.36 0.19 5.09
CA TRP A 165 -14.52 1.53 4.53
C TRP A 165 -14.96 1.47 3.06
N LEU A 166 -14.28 0.70 2.20
CA LEU A 166 -14.67 0.53 0.80
C LEU A 166 -16.05 -0.07 0.65
N GLY A 167 -16.39 -1.06 1.49
CA GLY A 167 -17.71 -1.66 1.49
C GLY A 167 -18.79 -0.61 1.74
N ARG A 168 -18.60 0.26 2.74
CA ARG A 168 -19.53 1.38 3.00
C ARG A 168 -19.65 2.36 1.82
N GLN A 169 -18.58 2.59 1.06
CA GLN A 169 -18.63 3.43 -0.13
C GLN A 169 -19.42 2.79 -1.28
N LEU A 170 -19.46 1.46 -1.32
CA LEU A 170 -20.12 0.67 -2.37
C LEU A 170 -21.47 0.08 -1.93
N THR A 171 -21.87 0.27 -0.68
CA THR A 171 -23.16 -0.16 -0.11
C THR A 171 -24.32 0.66 -0.67
N SER A 172 -25.46 0.00 -0.86
CA SER A 172 -26.72 0.61 -1.27
C SER A 172 -27.25 1.57 -0.20
N GLY A 173 -27.62 2.80 -0.57
CA GLY A 173 -28.01 3.83 0.41
C GLY A 173 -26.89 4.30 1.35
N GLY A 174 -25.64 3.90 1.09
CA GLY A 174 -24.49 4.29 1.90
C GLY A 174 -24.24 5.80 1.89
N LYS A 175 -24.02 6.38 3.07
CA LYS A 175 -23.70 7.82 3.29
C LYS A 175 -22.30 8.23 2.78
N GLY A 176 -21.55 7.34 2.13
CA GLY A 176 -20.10 7.48 1.97
C GLY A 176 -19.61 8.64 1.10
N CYS A 177 -20.43 9.19 0.20
CA CYS A 177 -20.00 10.23 -0.74
C CYS A 177 -21.10 11.24 -1.10
N VAL A 178 -21.70 11.89 -0.11
CA VAL A 178 -22.83 12.83 -0.26
C VAL A 178 -24.17 12.09 -0.39
N ASP A 179 -25.17 12.62 0.29
CA ASP A 179 -26.49 12.02 0.52
C ASP A 179 -27.10 11.31 -0.69
N GLY A 180 -27.58 10.09 -0.44
CA GLY A 180 -28.58 9.42 -1.27
C GLY A 180 -28.09 9.00 -2.65
N GLY A 181 -27.99 7.70 -2.85
CA GLY A 181 -28.32 7.24 -4.18
C GLY A 181 -28.54 5.75 -4.25
N GLU A 182 -29.79 5.47 -4.54
CA GLU A 182 -30.27 4.30 -5.28
C GLU A 182 -29.46 4.15 -6.57
N GLY A 183 -29.29 2.92 -7.04
CA GLY A 183 -28.56 2.62 -8.27
C GLY A 183 -27.83 1.29 -8.24
N SER A 184 -27.40 0.83 -9.41
CA SER A 184 -26.60 -0.39 -9.61
C SER A 184 -25.22 -0.29 -8.96
N VAL A 185 -24.47 -1.39 -8.88
CA VAL A 185 -23.07 -1.34 -8.44
C VAL A 185 -22.24 -0.41 -9.35
N GLY A 186 -22.52 -0.38 -10.65
CA GLY A 186 -21.86 0.52 -11.60
C GLY A 186 -22.02 1.99 -11.22
N ASP A 187 -23.25 2.42 -10.91
CA ASP A 187 -23.55 3.81 -10.51
C ASP A 187 -22.81 4.22 -9.23
N ARG A 188 -22.64 3.27 -8.30
CA ARG A 188 -21.90 3.49 -7.06
C ARG A 188 -20.40 3.63 -7.30
N ILE A 189 -19.83 2.82 -8.19
CA ILE A 189 -18.43 2.94 -8.62
C ILE A 189 -18.21 4.29 -9.33
N ASP A 190 -19.13 4.70 -10.20
CA ASP A 190 -19.09 6.01 -10.86
C ASP A 190 -19.12 7.15 -9.84
N ARG A 191 -19.99 7.07 -8.83
CA ARG A 191 -20.05 8.05 -7.73
C ARG A 191 -18.76 8.11 -6.92
N PHE A 192 -18.20 6.95 -6.60
CA PHE A 192 -16.95 6.85 -5.82
C PHE A 192 -15.77 7.58 -6.50
N PHE A 193 -15.71 7.57 -7.83
CA PHE A 193 -14.68 8.31 -8.57
C PHE A 193 -15.09 9.71 -9.02
N SER A 194 -16.38 10.04 -9.01
CA SER A 194 -16.86 11.41 -9.27
C SER A 194 -16.79 12.30 -8.03
N THR A 195 -16.80 11.72 -6.82
CA THR A 195 -16.75 12.49 -5.57
C THR A 195 -15.52 13.41 -5.52
N PRO A 196 -15.68 14.69 -5.15
CA PRO A 196 -14.55 15.63 -5.07
C PRO A 196 -13.63 15.30 -3.88
N TYR A 197 -14.16 14.67 -2.84
CA TYR A 197 -13.49 14.46 -1.57
C TYR A 197 -13.88 13.12 -0.90
N LEU A 198 -12.95 12.51 -0.16
CA LEU A 198 -13.21 11.35 0.70
C LEU A 198 -13.41 11.80 2.14
N HIS A 199 -14.65 12.06 2.54
CA HIS A 199 -15.00 12.61 3.86
C HIS A 199 -14.58 11.75 5.05
N ASP A 200 -14.54 10.43 4.88
CA ASP A 200 -14.33 9.47 5.97
C ASP A 200 -12.85 9.17 6.28
N PHE A 201 -11.93 9.88 5.64
CA PHE A 201 -10.52 9.52 5.65
C PHE A 201 -9.66 10.54 6.43
N ASP A 202 -10.21 11.71 6.77
CA ASP A 202 -9.55 12.76 7.58
C ASP A 202 -9.71 12.61 9.09
#